data_AF-A0A944VPE2-F1
#
_entry.id   AF-A0A944VPE2-F1
#
_cell.length_a   1.000
_cell.length_b   1.000
_cell.length_c   1.000
_cell.angle_alpha   90.00
_cell.angle_beta   90.00
_cell.angle_gamma   90.00
#
_symmetry.space_group_name_H-M   'P 1'
#
loop_
_entity.id
_entity.type
_entity.pdbx_description
1 polymer ?
#
loop_
_entity_poly.entity_id
_entity_poly.type
_entity_poly.pdbx_seq_one_letter_code
_entity_poly.pdbx_strand_id
1 'polypeptide(L)'
;EKNASNLGLTQHDTLSGAWVFSPISELTTEEVWMYLKMNQNPWGADNESLMNMYAQGSDSTECPTVIDDKTESCGNSRFGCWVCTVVQKDTSMENVSKEKGNEWMKELLTFRNKLKESIQVENKSKYRSHKRRNGHVSITRDKERIAYGPYKVDVRKEFLTDLLKVQKNINDKGQDIKLIHEEELSLIRDIWIDESFDWEDSVSLSLEEAGFKVDFEKKYNLVFDIEDKKLLTSLCEEEGLDPELVGRILNTEILNNKPSSRRKVIKDIKKIFAEDWRDESQILHQLKDGDKI
;
A
#
# COMPACT_ATOMS: atom_id res chain seq x y z
N GLU A 1 3.95 39.36 8.68
CA GLU A 1 2.83 38.95 9.57
C GLU A 1 1.49 39.45 9.04
N LYS A 2 0.68 38.58 8.44
CA LYS A 2 -0.75 38.85 8.21
C LYS A 2 -1.49 37.57 8.60
N ASN A 3 -2.36 37.64 9.61
CA ASN A 3 -3.22 36.55 10.14
C ASN A 3 -2.71 35.77 11.37
N ALA A 4 -1.92 36.36 12.27
CA ALA A 4 -1.70 35.79 13.60
C ALA A 4 -2.69 36.40 14.62
N SER A 5 -3.32 35.57 15.44
CA SER A 5 -4.12 36.00 16.60
C SER A 5 -3.21 36.62 17.69
N ASN A 6 -3.81 37.29 18.68
CA ASN A 6 -3.07 37.84 19.85
C ASN A 6 -2.32 36.76 20.66
N LEU A 7 -2.59 35.47 20.42
CA LEU A 7 -1.91 34.32 21.02
C LEU A 7 -0.79 33.75 20.13
N GLY A 8 -0.47 34.39 19.00
CA GLY A 8 0.53 33.90 18.04
C GLY A 8 0.06 32.71 17.20
N LEU A 9 -1.26 32.43 17.17
CA LEU A 9 -1.84 31.34 16.38
C LEU A 9 -2.25 31.81 14.99
N THR A 10 -1.93 31.03 13.96
CA THR A 10 -2.41 31.23 12.59
C THR A 10 -3.62 30.35 12.30
N GLN A 11 -4.50 30.77 11.39
CA GLN A 11 -5.65 29.95 11.01
C GLN A 11 -5.22 28.85 10.03
N HIS A 12 -5.74 27.63 10.19
CA HIS A 12 -5.46 26.53 9.25
C HIS A 12 -6.13 26.81 7.90
N ASP A 13 -5.39 26.66 6.80
CA ASP A 13 -5.83 27.07 5.46
C ASP A 13 -7.09 26.35 4.96
N THR A 14 -7.27 25.09 5.34
CA THR A 14 -8.38 24.23 4.85
C THR A 14 -9.37 23.78 5.92
N LEU A 15 -9.04 23.94 7.20
CA LEU A 15 -9.83 23.40 8.31
C LEU A 15 -10.45 24.57 9.08
N SER A 16 -11.74 24.80 8.86
CA SER A 16 -12.48 25.86 9.54
C SER A 16 -12.49 25.63 11.06
N GLY A 17 -12.23 26.69 11.83
CA GLY A 17 -12.15 26.64 13.29
C GLY A 17 -10.87 26.01 13.86
N ALA A 18 -9.94 25.56 13.01
CA ALA A 18 -8.64 25.08 13.45
C ALA A 18 -7.59 26.20 13.45
N TRP A 19 -6.79 26.22 14.51
CA TRP A 19 -5.70 27.17 14.71
C TRP A 19 -4.38 26.40 14.80
N VAL A 20 -3.32 26.94 14.21
CA VAL A 20 -1.99 26.37 14.14
C VAL A 20 -1.07 27.20 15.02
N PHE A 21 -0.37 26.54 15.93
CA PHE A 21 0.72 27.13 16.70
C PHE A 21 2.05 26.69 16.10
N SER A 22 2.82 27.63 15.58
CA SER A 22 4.10 27.39 14.92
C SER A 22 5.25 28.03 15.71
N PRO A 23 5.67 27.46 16.84
CA PRO A 23 6.58 28.11 17.80
C PRO A 23 7.98 28.43 17.25
N ILE A 24 8.36 27.84 16.13
CA ILE A 24 9.67 28.02 15.49
C ILE A 24 9.55 28.66 14.09
N SER A 25 8.40 29.26 13.74
CA SER A 25 8.19 29.83 12.40
C SER A 25 9.15 30.97 12.07
N GLU A 26 9.61 31.69 13.10
CA GLU A 26 10.55 32.80 12.97
C GLU A 26 12.02 32.35 12.95
N LEU A 27 12.29 31.05 13.20
CA LEU A 27 13.64 30.52 13.15
C LEU A 27 14.02 30.15 11.72
N THR A 28 15.24 30.48 11.33
CA THR A 28 15.82 29.95 10.07
C THR A 28 16.20 28.48 10.22
N THR A 29 16.39 27.80 9.09
CA THR A 29 16.86 26.41 9.06
C THR A 29 18.21 26.28 9.79
N GLU A 30 19.09 27.28 9.65
CA GLU A 30 20.40 27.33 10.28
C GLU A 30 20.28 27.46 11.80
N GLU A 31 19.40 28.33 12.29
CA GLU A 31 19.15 28.50 13.73
C GLU A 31 18.61 27.21 14.36
N VAL A 32 17.72 26.50 13.68
CA VAL A 32 17.22 25.18 14.12
C VAL A 32 18.36 24.18 14.22
N TRP A 33 19.23 24.11 13.20
CA TRP A 33 20.38 23.20 13.23
C TRP A 33 21.42 23.57 14.29
N MET A 34 21.70 24.85 14.50
CA MET A 34 22.58 25.32 15.58
C MET A 34 22.02 24.90 16.95
N TYR A 35 20.72 25.09 17.16
CA TYR A 35 20.05 24.67 18.38
C TYR A 35 20.18 23.15 18.61
N LEU A 36 19.95 22.34 17.57
CA LEU A 36 20.08 20.88 17.66
C LEU A 36 21.51 20.44 17.96
N LYS A 37 22.54 21.13 17.46
CA LYS A 37 23.94 20.81 17.79
C LYS A 37 24.31 21.15 19.23
N MET A 38 23.76 22.22 19.77
CA MET A 38 24.08 22.71 21.12
C MET A 38 23.31 21.98 22.23
N ASN A 39 22.22 21.30 21.89
CA ASN A 39 21.32 20.66 22.85
C ASN A 39 21.24 19.15 22.61
N GLN A 40 21.10 18.39 23.69
CA GLN A 40 20.83 16.96 23.59
C GLN A 40 19.44 16.71 23.02
N ASN A 41 19.33 15.70 22.15
CA ASN A 41 18.06 15.28 21.62
C ASN A 41 17.17 14.69 22.75
N PRO A 42 15.95 15.20 22.96
CA PRO A 42 15.08 14.73 24.04
C PRO A 42 14.58 13.29 23.84
N TRP A 43 14.65 12.78 22.61
CA TRP A 43 14.31 11.38 22.25
C TRP A 43 15.53 10.45 22.28
N GLY A 44 16.71 10.93 22.69
CA GLY A 44 17.92 10.13 22.86
C GLY A 44 18.65 9.77 21.56
N ALA A 45 18.18 10.25 20.40
CA ALA A 45 18.86 10.07 19.13
C ALA A 45 20.09 11.00 19.01
N ASP A 46 21.08 10.59 18.21
CA ASP A 46 22.24 11.43 17.94
C ASP A 46 21.92 12.50 16.87
N ASN A 47 22.09 13.77 17.25
CA ASN A 47 21.82 14.90 16.36
C ASN A 47 22.85 15.02 15.23
N GLU A 48 24.08 14.52 15.42
CA GLU A 48 25.07 14.47 14.32
C GLU A 48 24.66 13.46 13.25
N SER A 49 24.22 12.26 13.66
CA SER A 49 23.66 11.25 12.77
C SER A 49 22.44 11.76 11.99
N LEU A 50 21.55 12.51 12.65
CA LEU A 50 20.42 13.16 11.99
C LEU A 50 20.87 14.17 10.91
N MET A 51 21.82 15.04 11.25
CA MET A 51 22.38 16.00 10.29
C MET A 51 22.99 15.29 9.09
N ASN A 52 23.78 14.24 9.32
CA ASN A 52 24.40 13.46 8.27
C ASN A 52 23.34 12.84 7.34
N MET A 53 22.25 12.31 7.89
CA MET A 53 21.14 11.77 7.09
C MET A 53 20.53 12.84 6.18
N TYR A 54 20.25 14.04 6.69
CA TYR A 54 19.70 15.14 5.89
C TYR A 54 20.68 15.61 4.80
N ALA A 55 21.98 15.67 5.11
CA ALA A 55 23.01 15.98 4.14
C ALA A 55 23.05 14.93 3.01
N GLN A 56 23.02 13.64 3.35
CA GLN A 56 22.99 12.52 2.39
C GLN A 56 21.74 12.51 1.50
N GLY A 57 20.60 12.96 2.02
CA GLY A 57 19.36 13.06 1.24
C GLY A 57 19.35 14.22 0.24
N SER A 58 20.28 15.16 0.33
CA SER A 58 20.37 16.32 -0.55
C SER A 58 21.29 16.03 -1.75
N ASP A 59 21.01 16.59 -2.93
CA ASP A 59 21.89 16.47 -4.12
C ASP A 59 23.21 17.27 -3.96
N SER A 60 23.33 18.09 -2.92
CA SER A 60 24.52 18.89 -2.61
C SER A 60 25.63 18.02 -2.00
N THR A 61 26.64 17.69 -2.81
CA THR A 61 27.79 16.84 -2.46
C THR A 61 28.76 17.46 -1.45
N GLU A 62 28.52 18.68 -1.00
CA GLU A 62 29.24 19.29 0.12
C GLU A 62 28.22 20.05 0.98
N CYS A 63 28.18 19.74 2.27
CA CYS A 63 27.57 20.60 3.27
C CYS A 63 28.74 21.34 3.93
N PRO A 64 29.20 22.49 3.39
CA PRO A 64 30.27 23.17 4.06
C PRO A 64 29.60 23.86 5.24
N THR A 65 30.31 23.93 6.35
CA THR A 65 30.00 24.85 7.45
C THR A 65 30.19 26.28 6.93
N VAL A 66 29.34 26.75 5.99
CA VAL A 66 29.50 28.04 5.34
C VAL A 66 28.82 29.13 6.15
N ILE A 67 29.61 30.16 6.40
CA ILE A 67 29.30 31.41 7.06
C ILE A 67 28.75 32.43 6.02
N ASP A 68 28.04 31.97 4.97
CA ASP A 68 27.64 32.83 3.84
C ASP A 68 26.23 32.52 3.33
N ASP A 69 25.39 33.56 3.32
CA ASP A 69 23.93 33.57 3.06
C ASP A 69 23.53 33.16 1.63
N LYS A 70 24.50 32.90 0.75
CA LYS A 70 24.27 32.64 -0.68
C LYS A 70 24.24 31.16 -1.06
N THR A 71 24.58 30.27 -0.13
CA THR A 71 24.57 28.82 -0.39
C THR A 71 23.22 28.27 0.06
N GLU A 72 22.49 27.58 -0.81
CA GLU A 72 21.20 26.99 -0.45
C GLU A 72 21.38 26.00 0.71
N SER A 73 20.56 26.15 1.76
CA SER A 73 20.61 25.28 2.93
C SER A 73 20.40 23.81 2.53
N CYS A 74 21.17 22.89 3.13
CA CYS A 74 21.05 21.44 2.95
C CYS A 74 19.68 20.85 3.40
N GLY A 75 18.74 21.68 3.87
CA GLY A 75 17.41 21.30 4.37
C GLY A 75 16.34 21.08 3.28
N ASN A 76 16.68 21.12 2.00
CA ASN A 76 15.70 20.89 0.92
C ASN A 76 15.32 19.41 0.73
N SER A 77 16.02 18.46 1.38
CA SER A 77 15.69 17.04 1.32
C SER A 77 14.50 16.69 2.21
N ARG A 78 13.48 16.04 1.63
CA ARG A 78 12.27 15.60 2.34
C ARG A 78 12.18 14.08 2.32
N PHE A 79 12.26 13.48 3.49
CA PHE A 79 12.07 12.04 3.65
C PHE A 79 10.58 11.69 3.55
N GLY A 80 10.26 10.85 2.58
CA GLY A 80 8.91 10.34 2.35
C GLY A 80 8.71 8.97 2.98
N CYS A 81 7.45 8.54 3.07
CA CYS A 81 7.11 7.15 3.34
C CYS A 81 7.58 6.27 2.16
N TRP A 82 8.17 5.11 2.46
CA TRP A 82 8.68 4.18 1.44
C TRP A 82 7.58 3.55 0.55
N VAL A 83 6.29 3.69 0.90
CA VAL A 83 5.16 3.33 0.01
C VAL A 83 4.52 4.54 -0.68
N CYS A 84 5.05 5.75 -0.50
CA CYS A 84 4.44 6.96 -1.03
C CYS A 84 4.54 7.04 -2.55
N THR A 85 3.39 6.94 -3.21
CA THR A 85 3.27 7.05 -4.68
C THR A 85 2.84 8.44 -5.15
N VAL A 86 2.67 9.40 -4.24
CA VAL A 86 2.27 10.78 -4.56
C VAL A 86 3.34 11.48 -5.40
N VAL A 87 4.59 11.41 -4.96
CA VAL A 87 5.74 11.95 -5.72
C VAL A 87 6.01 11.09 -6.96
N GLN A 88 6.59 11.66 -8.02
CA GLN A 88 6.97 10.85 -9.19
C GLN A 88 8.21 10.01 -8.87
N LYS A 89 9.22 10.66 -8.33
CA LYS A 89 10.55 10.11 -8.01
C LYS A 89 10.90 10.46 -6.56
N ASP A 90 11.50 9.52 -5.85
CA ASP A 90 11.99 9.73 -4.48
C ASP A 90 13.50 9.99 -4.52
N THR A 91 13.88 11.25 -4.80
CA THR A 91 15.29 11.66 -4.90
C THR A 91 16.03 11.49 -3.58
N SER A 92 15.36 11.77 -2.46
CA SER A 92 15.94 11.64 -1.13
C SER A 92 16.34 10.19 -0.85
N MET A 93 15.44 9.22 -1.05
CA MET A 93 15.75 7.80 -0.88
C MET A 93 16.81 7.32 -1.88
N GLU A 94 16.76 7.79 -3.13
CA GLU A 94 17.79 7.49 -4.13
C GLU A 94 19.19 7.90 -3.67
N ASN A 95 19.32 9.12 -3.15
CA ASN A 95 20.62 9.63 -2.72
C ASN A 95 21.10 8.91 -1.47
N VAL A 96 20.24 8.78 -0.45
CA VAL A 96 20.58 8.07 0.79
C VAL A 96 20.98 6.62 0.49
N SER A 97 20.30 5.96 -0.47
CA SER A 97 20.63 4.57 -0.82
C SER A 97 21.99 4.37 -1.50
N LYS A 98 22.60 5.43 -2.05
CA LYS A 98 23.95 5.39 -2.66
C LYS A 98 25.06 5.51 -1.62
N GLU A 99 24.72 6.00 -0.43
CA GLU A 99 25.67 6.19 0.66
C GLU A 99 26.07 4.87 1.31
N LYS A 100 27.33 4.80 1.72
CA LYS A 100 27.89 3.60 2.34
C LYS A 100 27.14 3.28 3.64
N GLY A 101 26.63 2.05 3.75
CA GLY A 101 25.84 1.59 4.90
C GLY A 101 24.32 1.70 4.72
N ASN A 102 23.85 2.44 3.72
CA ASN A 102 22.41 2.63 3.43
C ASN A 102 21.94 1.88 2.17
N GLU A 103 22.79 1.01 1.62
CA GLU A 103 22.54 0.26 0.39
C GLU A 103 21.30 -0.67 0.48
N TRP A 104 20.91 -1.04 1.70
CA TRP A 104 19.69 -1.80 1.97
C TRP A 104 18.42 -1.05 1.56
N MET A 105 18.42 0.29 1.57
CA MET A 105 17.28 1.11 1.16
C MET A 105 16.95 0.99 -0.33
N LYS A 106 17.87 0.49 -1.17
CA LYS A 106 17.61 0.21 -2.59
C LYS A 106 16.47 -0.79 -2.78
N GLU A 107 16.31 -1.73 -1.86
CA GLU A 107 15.20 -2.70 -1.90
C GLU A 107 13.84 -1.98 -1.74
N LEU A 108 13.75 -1.07 -0.76
CA LEU A 108 12.55 -0.24 -0.52
C LEU A 108 12.26 0.66 -1.72
N LEU A 109 13.29 1.31 -2.27
CA LEU A 109 13.14 2.18 -3.44
C LEU A 109 12.62 1.41 -4.66
N THR A 110 13.14 0.21 -4.90
CA THR A 110 12.73 -0.65 -6.01
C THR A 110 11.26 -1.04 -5.86
N PHE A 111 10.86 -1.48 -4.66
CA PHE A 111 9.47 -1.83 -4.36
C PHE A 111 8.54 -0.61 -4.49
N ARG A 112 8.95 0.54 -3.96
CA ARG A 112 8.22 1.82 -4.10
C ARG A 112 7.97 2.16 -5.56
N ASN A 113 8.98 2.01 -6.41
CA ASN A 113 8.87 2.30 -7.84
C ASN A 113 7.92 1.33 -8.55
N LYS A 114 7.90 0.05 -8.14
CA LYS A 114 6.89 -0.92 -8.60
C LYS A 114 5.47 -0.49 -8.20
N LEU A 115 5.27 -0.04 -6.96
CA LEU A 115 3.97 0.51 -6.53
C LEU A 115 3.59 1.75 -7.34
N LYS A 116 4.54 2.63 -7.63
CA LYS A 116 4.31 3.83 -8.46
C LYS A 116 3.93 3.48 -9.89
N GLU A 117 4.59 2.49 -10.49
CA GLU A 117 4.26 1.98 -11.82
C GLU A 117 2.82 1.43 -11.88
N SER A 118 2.39 0.76 -10.81
CA SER A 118 1.08 0.13 -10.73
C SER A 118 -0.12 1.10 -10.72
N ILE A 119 0.12 2.37 -10.41
CA ILE A 119 -0.93 3.41 -10.38
C ILE A 119 -0.99 4.27 -11.65
N GLN A 120 -0.02 4.11 -12.55
CA GLN A 120 0.01 4.82 -13.84
C GLN A 120 -1.19 4.41 -14.69
N VAL A 121 -1.76 5.36 -15.43
CA VAL A 121 -3.04 5.18 -16.13
C VAL A 121 -2.98 4.04 -17.12
N GLU A 122 -1.86 3.90 -17.82
CA GLU A 122 -1.57 2.93 -18.87
C GLU A 122 -1.50 1.50 -18.31
N ASN A 123 -1.15 1.38 -17.03
CA ASN A 123 -0.96 0.11 -16.34
C ASN A 123 -2.17 -0.32 -15.50
N LYS A 124 -3.21 0.52 -15.37
CA LYS A 124 -4.33 0.23 -14.46
C LYS A 124 -5.05 -1.08 -14.77
N SER A 125 -5.25 -1.43 -16.05
CA SER A 125 -5.88 -2.70 -16.44
C SER A 125 -5.08 -3.93 -16.02
N LYS A 126 -3.74 -3.82 -16.03
CA LYS A 126 -2.85 -4.89 -15.58
C LYS A 126 -2.99 -5.12 -14.08
N TYR A 127 -2.95 -4.05 -13.27
CA TYR A 127 -2.85 -4.17 -11.82
C TYR A 127 -4.19 -4.16 -11.08
N ARG A 128 -5.22 -3.51 -11.63
CA ARG A 128 -6.46 -3.18 -10.90
C ARG A 128 -7.66 -3.87 -11.51
N SER A 129 -8.61 -4.25 -10.66
CA SER A 129 -9.88 -4.83 -11.10
C SER A 129 -10.72 -3.77 -11.80
N HIS A 130 -11.41 -4.15 -12.87
CA HIS A 130 -12.44 -3.34 -13.51
C HIS A 130 -13.69 -3.16 -12.63
N LYS A 131 -13.86 -4.01 -11.61
CA LYS A 131 -14.93 -3.94 -10.61
C LYS A 131 -14.51 -3.08 -9.41
N ARG A 132 -15.43 -2.28 -8.88
CA ARG A 132 -15.23 -1.54 -7.60
C ARG A 132 -15.43 -2.50 -6.42
N ARG A 133 -15.16 -2.04 -5.20
CA ARG A 133 -15.38 -2.83 -3.96
C ARG A 133 -16.84 -3.26 -3.74
N ASN A 134 -17.80 -2.60 -4.38
CA ASN A 134 -19.21 -3.00 -4.34
C ASN A 134 -19.57 -4.03 -5.42
N GLY A 135 -18.57 -4.57 -6.14
CA GLY A 135 -18.76 -5.56 -7.20
C GLY A 135 -19.21 -5.00 -8.55
N HIS A 136 -19.53 -3.71 -8.65
CA HIS A 136 -20.02 -3.11 -9.90
C HIS A 136 -18.92 -2.40 -10.67
N VAL A 137 -19.07 -2.36 -11.99
CA VAL A 137 -18.23 -1.54 -12.88
C VAL A 137 -18.68 -0.08 -12.77
N SER A 138 -17.73 0.84 -12.85
CA SER A 138 -18.01 2.27 -12.93
C SER A 138 -17.24 2.87 -14.10
N ILE A 139 -17.83 3.87 -14.73
CA ILE A 139 -17.20 4.62 -15.83
C ILE A 139 -16.71 5.96 -15.28
N THR A 140 -15.61 6.46 -15.83
CA THR A 140 -15.11 7.82 -15.57
C THR A 140 -16.13 8.88 -16.00
N ARG A 141 -16.01 10.11 -15.47
CA ARG A 141 -16.96 11.21 -15.74
C ARG A 141 -17.02 11.61 -17.22
N ASP A 142 -15.90 11.45 -17.93
CA ASP A 142 -15.78 11.65 -19.38
C ASP A 142 -16.51 10.55 -20.19
N LYS A 143 -16.97 9.47 -19.54
CA LYS A 143 -17.60 8.28 -20.13
C LYS A 143 -16.71 7.50 -21.11
N GLU A 144 -15.41 7.74 -21.10
CA GLU A 144 -14.49 7.13 -22.07
C GLU A 144 -13.79 5.89 -21.53
N ARG A 145 -13.68 5.73 -20.21
CA ARG A 145 -12.84 4.71 -19.57
C ARG A 145 -13.49 4.05 -18.37
N ILE A 146 -13.06 2.84 -18.08
CA ILE A 146 -13.40 2.15 -16.84
C ILE A 146 -12.71 2.86 -15.66
N ALA A 147 -13.46 3.16 -14.63
CA ALA A 147 -12.96 3.65 -13.36
C ALA A 147 -12.50 2.48 -12.48
N TYR A 148 -11.30 1.94 -12.75
CA TYR A 148 -10.73 0.79 -12.05
C TYR A 148 -10.86 0.85 -10.52
N GLY A 149 -11.20 -0.28 -9.92
CA GLY A 149 -11.38 -0.46 -8.49
C GLY A 149 -10.08 -0.83 -7.75
N PRO A 150 -10.12 -1.75 -6.78
CA PRO A 150 -8.94 -2.15 -6.02
C PRO A 150 -7.94 -2.96 -6.86
N TYR A 151 -6.77 -3.27 -6.32
CA TYR A 151 -5.83 -4.21 -6.95
C TYR A 151 -6.48 -5.57 -7.17
N LYS A 152 -6.15 -6.25 -8.27
CA LYS A 152 -6.55 -7.65 -8.52
C LYS A 152 -5.99 -8.54 -7.42
N VAL A 153 -6.66 -9.65 -7.13
CA VAL A 153 -6.26 -10.58 -6.05
C VAL A 153 -4.83 -11.08 -6.29
N ASP A 154 -4.51 -11.54 -7.50
CA ASP A 154 -3.17 -12.03 -7.85
C ASP A 154 -2.08 -10.96 -7.70
N VAL A 155 -2.40 -9.71 -8.03
CA VAL A 155 -1.48 -8.58 -7.85
C VAL A 155 -1.21 -8.29 -6.38
N ARG A 156 -2.21 -8.48 -5.50
CA ARG A 156 -2.00 -8.34 -4.05
C ARG A 156 -1.10 -9.46 -3.52
N LYS A 157 -1.28 -10.69 -4.01
CA LYS A 157 -0.43 -11.85 -3.70
C LYS A 157 1.01 -11.58 -4.13
N GLU A 158 1.21 -11.10 -5.36
CA GLU A 158 2.52 -10.71 -5.89
C GLU A 158 3.18 -9.63 -5.01
N PHE A 159 2.47 -8.56 -4.68
CA PHE A 159 3.01 -7.48 -3.83
C PHE A 159 3.34 -7.96 -2.41
N LEU A 160 2.57 -8.88 -1.85
CA LEU A 160 2.88 -9.45 -0.54
C LEU A 160 4.16 -10.29 -0.58
N THR A 161 4.30 -11.17 -1.58
CA THR A 161 5.52 -11.96 -1.77
C THR A 161 6.74 -11.06 -1.95
N ASP A 162 6.62 -10.02 -2.78
CA ASP A 162 7.71 -9.04 -2.98
C ASP A 162 8.05 -8.29 -1.70
N LEU A 163 7.05 -7.85 -0.93
CA LEU A 163 7.26 -7.14 0.32
C LEU A 163 8.03 -8.01 1.33
N LEU A 164 7.65 -9.29 1.44
CA LEU A 164 8.34 -10.25 2.30
C LEU A 164 9.78 -10.48 1.83
N LYS A 165 10.01 -10.63 0.52
CA LYS A 165 11.37 -10.73 -0.03
C LYS A 165 12.20 -9.48 0.25
N VAL A 166 11.62 -8.29 0.12
CA VAL A 166 12.27 -7.01 0.45
C VAL A 166 12.65 -6.98 1.93
N GLN A 167 11.73 -7.33 2.83
CA GLN A 167 12.01 -7.42 4.27
C GLN A 167 13.17 -8.39 4.54
N LYS A 168 13.12 -9.59 3.95
CA LYS A 168 14.19 -10.59 4.12
C LYS A 168 15.54 -10.07 3.63
N ASN A 169 15.60 -9.52 2.42
CA ASN A 169 16.84 -8.99 1.83
C ASN A 169 17.44 -7.86 2.68
N ILE A 170 16.59 -7.00 3.25
CA ILE A 170 17.03 -5.94 4.17
C ILE A 170 17.60 -6.55 5.45
N ASN A 171 16.96 -7.60 5.99
CA ASN A 171 17.42 -8.25 7.20
C ASN A 171 18.71 -9.06 6.99
N ASP A 172 18.86 -9.72 5.84
CA ASP A 172 20.08 -10.41 5.44
C ASP A 172 21.27 -9.44 5.26
N LYS A 173 20.98 -8.15 4.98
CA LYS A 173 21.98 -7.06 4.96
C LYS A 173 22.29 -6.49 6.35
N GLY A 174 21.79 -7.11 7.41
CA GLY A 174 22.12 -6.78 8.80
C GLY A 174 21.25 -5.68 9.42
N GLN A 175 20.14 -5.31 8.78
CA GLN A 175 19.13 -4.45 9.42
C GLN A 175 18.11 -5.32 10.17
N ASP A 176 17.47 -4.78 11.21
CA ASP A 176 16.37 -5.48 11.88
C ASP A 176 15.08 -4.67 11.65
N ILE A 177 14.37 -4.99 10.58
CA ILE A 177 13.16 -4.27 10.16
C ILE A 177 12.00 -5.26 9.98
N LYS A 178 10.84 -4.87 10.49
CA LYS A 178 9.54 -5.51 10.24
C LYS A 178 8.68 -4.56 9.40
N LEU A 179 8.58 -4.83 8.10
CA LEU A 179 7.76 -4.06 7.15
C LEU A 179 6.28 -4.46 7.22
N ILE A 180 6.00 -5.69 7.66
CA ILE A 180 4.64 -6.18 7.89
C ILE A 180 4.62 -7.10 9.12
N HIS A 181 3.61 -6.91 9.96
CA HIS A 181 3.44 -7.63 11.21
C HIS A 181 2.68 -8.96 10.99
N GLU A 182 2.86 -9.91 11.92
CA GLU A 182 2.20 -11.23 11.84
C GLU A 182 0.68 -11.10 12.00
N GLU A 183 0.24 -10.15 12.82
CA GLU A 183 -1.16 -9.80 13.01
C GLU A 183 -1.76 -9.27 11.71
N GLU A 184 -1.01 -8.45 10.96
CA GLU A 184 -1.43 -7.94 9.66
C GLU A 184 -1.53 -9.08 8.63
N LEU A 185 -0.54 -9.98 8.60
CA LEU A 185 -0.54 -11.15 7.74
C LEU A 185 -1.73 -12.07 8.03
N SER A 186 -2.04 -12.31 9.31
CA SER A 186 -3.19 -13.11 9.71
C SER A 186 -4.51 -12.48 9.27
N LEU A 187 -4.64 -11.15 9.37
CA LEU A 187 -5.83 -10.44 8.88
C LEU A 187 -5.95 -10.48 7.36
N ILE A 188 -4.84 -10.35 6.64
CA ILE A 188 -4.83 -10.46 5.16
C ILE A 188 -5.29 -11.86 4.75
N ARG A 189 -4.74 -12.89 5.40
CA ARG A 189 -5.07 -14.31 5.17
C ARG A 189 -6.56 -14.55 5.35
N ASP A 190 -7.13 -14.11 6.47
CA ASP A 190 -8.57 -14.22 6.75
C ASP A 190 -9.41 -13.54 5.64
N ILE A 191 -9.06 -12.31 5.27
CA ILE A 191 -9.80 -11.56 4.24
C ILE A 191 -9.74 -12.27 2.88
N TRP A 192 -8.58 -12.81 2.49
CA TRP A 192 -8.43 -13.44 1.18
C TRP A 192 -9.17 -14.78 1.10
N ILE A 193 -9.08 -15.59 2.17
CA ILE A 193 -9.86 -16.83 2.29
C ILE A 193 -11.35 -16.52 2.24
N ASP A 194 -11.81 -15.57 3.06
CA ASP A 194 -13.24 -15.29 3.24
C ASP A 194 -13.86 -14.60 2.02
N GLU A 195 -13.17 -13.60 1.43
CA GLU A 195 -13.74 -12.71 0.41
C GLU A 195 -13.21 -12.95 -1.02
N SER A 196 -12.02 -13.54 -1.19
CA SER A 196 -11.29 -13.55 -2.46
C SER A 196 -11.07 -14.94 -3.07
N PHE A 197 -11.79 -15.96 -2.58
CA PHE A 197 -11.67 -17.35 -3.08
C PHE A 197 -10.22 -17.88 -3.04
N ASP A 198 -9.50 -17.59 -1.94
CA ASP A 198 -8.10 -18.00 -1.74
C ASP A 198 -7.98 -19.28 -0.89
N TRP A 199 -8.38 -20.43 -1.44
CA TRP A 199 -8.32 -21.72 -0.74
C TRP A 199 -6.91 -22.34 -0.67
N GLU A 200 -6.00 -21.86 -1.51
CA GLU A 200 -4.59 -22.25 -1.51
C GLU A 200 -3.77 -21.62 -0.37
N ASP A 201 -4.37 -20.73 0.43
CA ASP A 201 -3.70 -19.99 1.50
C ASP A 201 -2.45 -19.24 1.01
N SER A 202 -2.67 -18.29 0.10
CA SER A 202 -1.58 -17.61 -0.59
C SER A 202 -0.67 -16.83 0.34
N VAL A 203 -1.14 -16.41 1.52
CA VAL A 203 -0.29 -15.76 2.53
C VAL A 203 0.78 -16.73 3.04
N SER A 204 0.39 -17.96 3.36
CA SER A 204 1.33 -19.01 3.78
C SER A 204 2.31 -19.36 2.67
N LEU A 205 1.83 -19.47 1.42
CA LEU A 205 2.70 -19.69 0.25
C LEU A 205 3.70 -18.56 0.04
N SER A 206 3.26 -17.29 0.13
CA SER A 206 4.13 -16.11 0.02
C SER A 206 5.22 -16.09 1.10
N LEU A 207 4.89 -16.50 2.32
CA LEU A 207 5.86 -16.62 3.42
C LEU A 207 6.88 -17.70 3.17
N GLU A 208 6.44 -18.90 2.76
CA GLU A 208 7.34 -20.01 2.41
C GLU A 208 8.28 -19.62 1.26
N GLU A 209 7.76 -19.00 0.21
CA GLU A 209 8.54 -18.53 -0.94
C GLU A 209 9.59 -17.49 -0.53
N ALA A 210 9.24 -16.58 0.37
CA ALA A 210 10.18 -15.63 0.95
C ALA A 210 11.11 -16.27 2.02
N GLY A 211 10.89 -17.53 2.41
CA GLY A 211 11.69 -18.27 3.37
C GLY A 211 11.43 -17.88 4.84
N PHE A 212 10.26 -17.35 5.14
CA PHE A 212 9.75 -17.19 6.50
C PHE A 212 8.97 -18.44 6.92
N LYS A 213 8.99 -18.73 8.22
CA LYS A 213 8.13 -19.74 8.84
C LYS A 213 7.22 -19.05 9.82
N VAL A 214 5.95 -18.94 9.47
CA VAL A 214 4.90 -18.46 10.38
C VAL A 214 3.87 -19.56 10.46
N ASP A 215 3.59 -20.01 11.67
CA ASP A 215 2.49 -20.92 11.92
C ASP A 215 1.29 -20.06 12.33
N PHE A 216 0.35 -19.87 11.41
CA PHE A 216 -0.87 -19.16 11.74
C PHE A 216 -1.78 -20.08 12.54
N GLU A 217 -2.34 -19.56 13.63
CA GLU A 217 -3.49 -20.21 14.24
C GLU A 217 -4.57 -20.38 13.17
N LYS A 218 -5.01 -21.62 12.95
CA LYS A 218 -6.09 -21.93 12.03
C LYS A 218 -7.39 -21.39 12.64
N LYS A 219 -7.74 -20.16 12.29
CA LYS A 219 -9.05 -19.57 12.64
C LYS A 219 -10.21 -20.43 12.14
N TYR A 220 -10.00 -21.08 10.99
CA TYR A 220 -10.92 -22.04 10.40
C TYR A 220 -10.20 -23.35 10.13
N ASN A 221 -10.89 -24.47 10.35
CA ASN A 221 -10.58 -25.67 9.57
C ASN A 221 -10.99 -25.31 8.14
N LEU A 222 -10.05 -24.85 7.32
CA LEU A 222 -10.26 -24.71 5.88
C LEU A 222 -10.88 -26.03 5.40
N VAL A 223 -12.14 -25.95 4.98
CA VAL A 223 -12.86 -27.14 4.48
C VAL A 223 -12.29 -27.54 3.13
N PHE A 224 -11.77 -26.56 2.40
CA PHE A 224 -11.23 -26.71 1.06
C PHE A 224 -9.77 -26.32 1.00
N ASP A 225 -9.04 -27.02 0.13
CA ASP A 225 -7.63 -26.77 -0.15
C ASP A 225 -7.37 -26.42 -1.63
N ILE A 226 -6.10 -26.43 -2.02
CA ILE A 226 -5.67 -26.15 -3.39
C ILE A 226 -6.19 -27.18 -4.41
N GLU A 227 -6.36 -28.45 -4.03
CA GLU A 227 -6.88 -29.49 -4.91
C GLU A 227 -8.39 -29.33 -5.10
N ASP A 228 -9.12 -28.97 -4.04
CA ASP A 228 -10.54 -28.62 -4.14
C ASP A 228 -10.76 -27.41 -5.04
N LYS A 229 -9.88 -26.40 -4.95
CA LYS A 229 -9.96 -25.22 -5.84
C LYS A 229 -9.74 -25.60 -7.30
N LYS A 230 -8.75 -26.45 -7.58
CA LYS A 230 -8.49 -26.94 -8.95
C LYS A 230 -9.69 -27.72 -9.50
N LEU A 231 -10.26 -28.62 -8.69
CA LEU A 231 -11.45 -29.38 -9.06
C LEU A 231 -12.66 -28.48 -9.31
N LEU A 232 -12.91 -27.50 -8.43
CA LEU A 232 -14.02 -26.57 -8.63
C LEU A 232 -13.82 -25.75 -9.91
N THR A 233 -12.59 -25.30 -10.15
CA THR A 233 -12.24 -24.52 -11.35
C THR A 233 -12.50 -25.34 -12.62
N SER A 234 -12.05 -26.60 -12.68
CA SER A 234 -12.29 -27.44 -13.86
C SER A 234 -13.78 -27.70 -14.10
N LEU A 235 -14.56 -27.95 -13.04
CA LEU A 235 -16.01 -28.15 -13.16
C LEU A 235 -16.74 -26.88 -13.62
N CYS A 236 -16.32 -25.71 -13.13
CA CYS A 236 -16.90 -24.44 -13.56
C CYS A 236 -16.57 -24.14 -15.03
N GLU A 237 -15.35 -24.44 -15.48
CA GLU A 237 -14.94 -24.28 -16.88
C GLU A 237 -15.78 -25.16 -17.82
N GLU A 238 -16.04 -26.42 -17.44
CA GLU A 238 -16.90 -27.34 -18.21
C GLU A 238 -18.33 -26.82 -18.38
N GLU A 239 -18.87 -26.17 -17.34
CA GLU A 239 -20.23 -25.62 -17.31
C GLU A 239 -20.32 -24.16 -17.76
N GLY A 240 -19.19 -23.53 -18.11
CA GLY A 240 -19.14 -22.12 -18.52
C GLY A 240 -19.47 -21.13 -17.40
N LEU A 241 -19.14 -21.46 -16.15
CA LEU A 241 -19.34 -20.65 -14.96
C LEU A 241 -18.03 -20.00 -14.49
N ASP A 242 -18.15 -18.84 -13.85
CA ASP A 242 -17.01 -18.19 -13.19
C ASP A 242 -16.65 -18.92 -11.87
N PRO A 243 -15.43 -19.44 -11.72
CA PRO A 243 -15.01 -20.16 -10.51
C PRO A 243 -15.04 -19.30 -9.24
N GLU A 244 -14.72 -18.00 -9.35
CA GLU A 244 -14.73 -17.07 -8.21
C GLU A 244 -16.16 -16.86 -7.70
N LEU A 245 -17.14 -16.74 -8.59
CA LEU A 245 -18.56 -16.66 -8.22
C LEU A 245 -18.98 -17.87 -7.37
N VAL A 246 -18.73 -19.08 -7.89
CA VAL A 246 -19.13 -20.32 -7.20
C VAL A 246 -18.37 -20.49 -5.89
N GLY A 247 -17.06 -20.25 -5.89
CA GLY A 247 -16.21 -20.33 -4.71
C GLY A 247 -16.65 -19.37 -3.61
N ARG A 248 -17.00 -18.12 -3.94
CA ARG A 248 -17.48 -17.12 -2.97
C ARG A 248 -18.85 -17.49 -2.38
N ILE A 249 -19.72 -18.13 -3.17
CA ILE A 249 -21.00 -18.67 -2.65
C ILE A 249 -20.75 -19.77 -1.64
N LEU A 250 -19.87 -20.72 -1.97
CA LEU A 250 -19.51 -21.83 -1.07
C LEU A 250 -18.89 -21.32 0.24
N ASN A 251 -17.96 -20.36 0.16
CA ASN A 251 -17.38 -19.72 1.34
C ASN A 251 -18.46 -19.05 2.22
N THR A 252 -19.40 -18.34 1.59
CA THR A 252 -20.47 -17.64 2.31
C THR A 252 -21.35 -18.62 3.10
N GLU A 253 -21.66 -19.79 2.54
CA GLU A 253 -22.39 -20.86 3.23
C GLU A 253 -21.58 -21.45 4.39
N ILE A 254 -20.30 -21.78 4.16
CA ILE A 254 -19.43 -22.39 5.18
C ILE A 254 -19.24 -21.47 6.37
N LEU A 255 -18.94 -20.19 6.14
CA LEU A 255 -18.72 -19.20 7.20
C LEU A 255 -19.97 -18.95 8.06
N ASN A 256 -21.15 -19.30 7.57
CA ASN A 256 -22.42 -18.98 8.21
C ASN A 256 -23.30 -20.23 8.42
N ASN A 257 -22.71 -21.40 8.65
CA ASN A 257 -23.38 -22.71 8.78
C ASN A 257 -24.32 -22.87 10.01
N LYS A 258 -24.65 -21.78 10.73
CA LYS A 258 -25.60 -21.82 11.86
C LYS A 258 -27.04 -21.57 11.36
N PRO A 259 -28.05 -22.32 11.84
CA PRO A 259 -29.45 -22.11 11.43
C PRO A 259 -29.96 -20.67 11.62
N SER A 260 -29.51 -19.98 12.67
CA SER A 260 -29.86 -18.58 12.95
C SER A 260 -29.28 -17.59 11.92
N SER A 261 -28.27 -18.00 11.15
CA SER A 261 -27.61 -17.17 10.13
C SER A 261 -28.23 -17.30 8.74
N ARG A 262 -29.17 -18.23 8.50
CA ARG A 262 -29.79 -18.51 7.18
C ARG A 262 -30.25 -17.26 6.42
N ARG A 263 -30.91 -16.31 7.10
CA ARG A 263 -31.35 -15.05 6.45
C ARG A 263 -30.17 -14.19 5.99
N LYS A 264 -29.09 -14.16 6.77
CA LYS A 264 -27.87 -13.41 6.45
C LYS A 264 -27.16 -14.03 5.24
N VAL A 265 -27.06 -15.36 5.20
CA VAL A 265 -26.45 -16.11 4.08
C VAL A 265 -27.14 -15.81 2.76
N ILE A 266 -28.47 -15.96 2.72
CA ILE A 266 -29.25 -15.66 1.51
C ILE A 266 -29.07 -14.19 1.10
N LYS A 267 -29.00 -13.26 2.06
CA LYS A 267 -28.75 -11.85 1.77
C LYS A 267 -27.36 -11.64 1.16
N ASP A 268 -26.33 -12.30 1.67
CA ASP A 268 -24.95 -12.12 1.21
C ASP A 268 -24.73 -12.82 -0.15
N ILE A 269 -25.27 -14.03 -0.37
CA ILE A 269 -25.30 -14.68 -1.68
C ILE A 269 -25.99 -13.80 -2.73
N LYS A 270 -27.13 -13.18 -2.39
CA LYS A 270 -27.81 -12.24 -3.30
C LYS A 270 -26.95 -11.04 -3.67
N LYS A 271 -26.08 -10.57 -2.78
CA LYS A 271 -25.14 -9.48 -3.12
C LYS A 271 -24.10 -9.98 -4.12
N ILE A 272 -23.55 -11.18 -3.92
CA ILE A 272 -22.56 -11.78 -4.83
C ILE A 272 -23.16 -11.90 -6.24
N PHE A 273 -24.40 -12.41 -6.37
CA PHE A 273 -25.08 -12.49 -7.65
C PHE A 273 -25.40 -11.12 -8.29
N ALA A 274 -25.48 -10.06 -7.50
CA ALA A 274 -25.73 -8.71 -8.00
C ALA A 274 -24.46 -8.01 -8.52
N GLU A 275 -23.27 -8.57 -8.26
CA GLU A 275 -22.02 -8.05 -8.79
C GLU A 275 -21.91 -8.25 -10.31
N ASP A 276 -20.95 -7.56 -10.92
CA ASP A 276 -20.62 -7.76 -12.32
C ASP A 276 -19.70 -8.99 -12.47
N TRP A 277 -20.08 -9.91 -13.35
CA TRP A 277 -19.31 -11.14 -13.64
C TRP A 277 -18.86 -11.18 -15.11
N ARG A 278 -18.94 -10.04 -15.81
CA ARG A 278 -18.46 -9.91 -17.17
C ARG A 278 -16.96 -9.65 -17.18
N ASP A 279 -16.33 -10.14 -18.24
CA ASP A 279 -14.93 -9.86 -18.52
C ASP A 279 -14.73 -8.40 -18.89
N GLU A 280 -13.53 -7.88 -18.59
CA GLU A 280 -13.13 -6.52 -18.94
C GLU A 280 -13.30 -6.25 -20.45
N SER A 281 -12.96 -7.23 -21.30
CA SER A 281 -13.12 -7.14 -22.75
C SER A 281 -14.57 -6.94 -23.19
N GLN A 282 -15.52 -7.63 -22.54
CA GLN A 282 -16.95 -7.51 -22.84
C GLN A 282 -17.46 -6.12 -22.48
N ILE A 283 -17.02 -5.59 -21.33
CA ILE A 283 -17.38 -4.24 -20.87
C ILE A 283 -16.79 -3.17 -21.78
N LEU A 284 -15.54 -3.34 -22.22
CA LEU A 284 -14.89 -2.42 -23.16
C LEU A 284 -15.56 -2.44 -24.53
N HIS A 285 -16.08 -3.58 -24.99
CA HIS A 285 -16.88 -3.66 -26.21
C HIS A 285 -18.19 -2.88 -26.06
N GLN A 286 -18.93 -3.09 -24.97
CA GLN A 286 -20.17 -2.38 -24.69
C GLN A 286 -19.98 -0.86 -24.60
N LEU A 287 -18.86 -0.41 -24.01
CA LEU A 287 -18.47 1.01 -23.97
C LEU A 287 -18.27 1.61 -25.36
N LYS A 288 -17.64 0.88 -26.28
CA LYS A 288 -17.40 1.34 -27.65
C LYS A 288 -18.69 1.45 -28.46
N ASP A 289 -19.64 0.55 -28.19
CA ASP A 289 -20.94 0.54 -28.85
C ASP A 289 -21.89 1.63 -28.32
N GLY A 290 -21.51 2.34 -27.25
CA GLY A 290 -22.29 3.42 -26.65
C GLY A 290 -23.46 2.94 -25.77
N ASP A 291 -23.48 1.65 -25.46
CA ASP A 291 -24.49 1.04 -24.61
C ASP A 291 -24.32 1.44 -23.13
N LYS A 292 -25.44 1.50 -22.40
CA LYS A 292 -25.39 1.77 -20.95
C LYS A 292 -24.83 0.55 -20.21
N ILE A 293 -23.74 0.76 -19.47
CA ILE A 293 -23.22 -0.19 -18.46
C ILE A 293 -24.12 -0.21 -17.24
#